data_AF-A0A0C3B5J0-F1
#
_entry.id   AF-A0A0C3B5J0-F1
#
_cell.length_a   1.000
_cell.length_b   1.000
_cell.length_c   1.000
_cell.angle_alpha   90.00
_cell.angle_beta   90.00
_cell.angle_gamma   90.00
#
_symmetry.space_group_name_H-M   'P 1'
#
loop_
_entity.id
_entity.type
_entity.pdbx_description
1 polymer ?
#
loop_
_entity_poly.entity_id
_entity_poly.type
_entity_poly.pdbx_seq_one_letter_code
_entity_poly.pdbx_strand_id
1 'polypeptide(L)'
;MALFRKDGILTVSDLAQPLWCEHKAYYNLVGLKKKGSKKRPMEFQVIRNVVVEEVIKVKKPAIEMVETTSKENDAELTKEGPPLEAAVVPAVMETVVKKKIVQKKVTMKVSKRAVHKAEKHIARGQAIHESLDVQVKHLLPLTKFNPKNRAELEGERIVKFLFGLLNLKHNKISREIPVFGVIHGIPINGRIDELRLEPSKQHPGKFILIVREVKTVAKRMALKEDVMREHQIQAMLYKCLLDRMLSPFTNWETFFKRRLLGTRMGFDGKFKDQVHKFATMHGIPGLSLFSRNLKGVIRSLTWAIAPLGLQQNKIDVELGIVYRKLNPSTKG
;
A
#
# COMPACT_ATOMS: atom_id res chain seq x y z
N MET A 1 6.64 -10.42 -12.14
CA MET A 1 7.09 -9.05 -11.81
C MET A 1 7.28 -8.15 -13.04
N ALA A 2 7.66 -8.69 -14.21
CA ALA A 2 7.84 -7.89 -15.44
C ALA A 2 6.60 -7.12 -15.95
N LEU A 3 5.39 -7.53 -15.55
CA LEU A 3 4.13 -6.81 -15.83
C LEU A 3 3.94 -5.54 -14.99
N PHE A 4 4.64 -5.41 -13.86
CA PHE A 4 4.53 -4.28 -12.94
C PHE A 4 5.71 -3.33 -13.16
N ARG A 5 5.62 -2.09 -12.64
CA ARG A 5 6.55 -0.97 -12.95
C ARG A 5 8.00 -1.40 -13.18
N LYS A 6 8.67 -0.84 -14.20
CA LYS A 6 10.06 -1.14 -14.58
C LYS A 6 11.05 -1.07 -13.41
N ASP A 7 10.80 -0.22 -12.42
CA ASP A 7 11.66 -0.04 -11.25
C ASP A 7 11.29 -0.93 -10.05
N GLY A 8 10.19 -1.70 -10.13
CA GLY A 8 9.68 -2.58 -9.08
C GLY A 8 9.16 -1.85 -7.84
N ILE A 9 9.06 -0.51 -7.87
CA ILE A 9 8.75 0.31 -6.69
C ILE A 9 7.27 0.68 -6.65
N LEU A 10 6.62 0.28 -5.56
CA LEU A 10 5.26 0.70 -5.24
C LEU A 10 5.26 1.90 -4.30
N THR A 11 4.15 2.63 -4.30
CA THR A 11 3.88 3.65 -3.28
C THR A 11 2.82 3.14 -2.32
N VAL A 12 2.76 3.71 -1.10
CA VAL A 12 1.69 3.39 -0.15
C VAL A 12 0.32 3.63 -0.78
N SER A 13 0.16 4.70 -1.56
CA SER A 13 -1.07 4.95 -2.32
C SER A 13 -1.40 3.86 -3.34
N ASP A 14 -0.40 3.18 -3.92
CA ASP A 14 -0.66 2.10 -4.87
C ASP A 14 -1.29 0.89 -4.17
N LEU A 15 -1.01 0.69 -2.89
CA LEU A 15 -1.51 -0.41 -2.07
C LEU A 15 -2.81 -0.07 -1.33
N ALA A 16 -2.96 1.17 -0.85
CA ALA A 16 -4.08 1.56 -0.01
C ALA A 16 -5.30 2.05 -0.80
N GLN A 17 -5.11 2.71 -1.95
CA GLN A 17 -6.22 3.31 -2.72
C GLN A 17 -7.09 2.35 -3.56
N PRO A 18 -6.73 1.10 -3.87
CA PRO A 18 -7.55 0.27 -4.75
C PRO A 18 -8.40 -0.79 -4.04
N LEU A 19 -8.65 -0.67 -2.73
CA LEU A 19 -9.25 -1.75 -1.92
C LEU A 19 -10.62 -2.23 -2.40
N TRP A 20 -11.41 -1.36 -3.03
CA TRP A 20 -12.75 -1.70 -3.56
C TRP A 20 -12.79 -1.81 -5.09
N CYS A 21 -11.64 -1.70 -5.77
CA CYS A 21 -11.62 -1.66 -7.23
C CYS A 21 -10.37 -2.33 -7.80
N GLU A 22 -10.51 -3.61 -8.18
CA GLU A 22 -9.46 -4.39 -8.88
C GLU A 22 -8.88 -3.64 -10.09
N HIS A 23 -9.74 -2.92 -10.82
CA HIS A 23 -9.37 -2.09 -11.95
C HIS A 23 -8.35 -1.01 -11.56
N LYS A 24 -8.63 -0.31 -10.46
CA LYS A 24 -7.74 0.71 -9.88
C LYS A 24 -6.46 0.06 -9.34
N ALA A 25 -6.56 -1.16 -8.80
CA ALA A 25 -5.40 -1.93 -8.32
C ALA A 25 -4.43 -2.19 -9.46
N TYR A 26 -4.89 -2.86 -10.51
CA TYR A 26 -4.09 -3.14 -11.69
C TYR A 26 -3.48 -1.85 -12.25
N TYR A 27 -4.31 -0.83 -12.44
CA TYR A 27 -3.92 0.46 -12.99
C TYR A 27 -2.79 1.15 -12.21
N ASN A 28 -2.84 1.09 -10.87
CA ASN A 28 -1.80 1.63 -10.00
C ASN A 28 -0.50 0.80 -10.09
N LEU A 29 -0.63 -0.53 -10.05
CA LEU A 29 0.48 -1.49 -10.06
C LEU A 29 1.28 -1.46 -11.37
N VAL A 30 0.62 -1.25 -12.51
CA VAL A 30 1.30 -1.08 -13.82
C VAL A 30 1.81 0.35 -14.04
N GLY A 31 1.58 1.27 -13.09
CA GLY A 31 2.12 2.63 -13.11
C GLY A 31 1.43 3.60 -14.06
N LEU A 32 0.27 3.24 -14.62
CA LEU A 32 -0.45 4.09 -15.58
C LEU A 32 -1.03 5.36 -14.92
N LYS A 33 -1.16 5.39 -13.59
CA LYS A 33 -1.50 6.61 -12.82
C LYS A 33 -0.57 7.78 -13.11
N LYS A 34 0.71 7.52 -13.38
CA LYS A 34 1.73 8.55 -13.63
C LYS A 34 1.64 9.21 -15.02
N LYS A 35 0.90 8.62 -15.97
CA LYS A 35 0.84 9.12 -17.36
C LYS A 35 -0.05 10.37 -17.55
N GLY A 36 -0.67 10.90 -16.48
CA GLY A 36 -1.61 12.03 -16.55
C GLY A 36 -2.85 11.72 -17.42
N SER A 37 -3.79 12.64 -17.54
CA SER A 37 -5.00 12.45 -18.36
C SER A 37 -4.71 12.41 -19.85
N LYS A 38 -3.70 13.16 -20.31
CA LYS A 38 -3.36 13.29 -21.74
C LYS A 38 -2.70 12.05 -22.34
N LYS A 39 -1.75 11.41 -21.63
CA LYS A 39 -0.97 10.26 -22.15
C LYS A 39 -1.49 8.91 -21.66
N ARG A 40 -2.64 8.89 -21.00
CA ARG A 40 -3.21 7.70 -20.36
C ARG A 40 -3.97 6.87 -21.39
N PRO A 41 -3.72 5.56 -21.47
CA PRO A 41 -4.50 4.68 -22.33
C PRO A 41 -5.95 4.66 -21.84
N MET A 42 -6.87 4.86 -22.78
CA MET A 42 -8.31 4.87 -22.53
C MET A 42 -8.89 3.47 -22.49
N GLU A 43 -8.20 2.53 -23.13
CA GLU A 43 -8.55 1.13 -23.14
C GLU A 43 -7.29 0.29 -22.93
N PHE A 44 -7.42 -0.81 -22.19
CA PHE A 44 -6.35 -1.80 -22.05
C PHE A 44 -6.95 -3.17 -21.77
N GLN A 45 -6.20 -4.21 -22.15
CA GLN A 45 -6.61 -5.60 -21.92
C GLN A 45 -6.01 -6.10 -20.61
N VAL A 46 -6.83 -6.84 -19.86
CA VAL A 46 -6.42 -7.58 -18.65
C VAL A 46 -6.90 -9.01 -18.74
N ILE A 47 -6.09 -9.92 -18.20
CA ILE A 47 -6.47 -11.33 -18.05
C ILE A 47 -7.21 -11.46 -16.72
N ARG A 48 -8.40 -12.04 -16.74
CA ARG A 48 -9.22 -12.30 -15.56
C ARG A 48 -9.56 -13.77 -15.44
N ASN A 49 -9.59 -14.26 -14.21
CA ASN A 49 -10.19 -15.52 -13.86
C ASN A 49 -11.71 -15.33 -13.81
N VAL A 50 -12.42 -15.97 -14.72
CA VAL A 50 -13.88 -15.96 -14.79
C VAL A 50 -14.36 -17.35 -14.42
N VAL A 51 -15.30 -17.43 -13.48
CA VAL A 51 -15.99 -18.68 -13.18
C VAL A 51 -17.02 -18.90 -14.28
N VAL A 52 -16.87 -20.00 -15.01
CA VAL A 52 -17.83 -20.45 -16.01
C VAL A 52 -18.49 -21.71 -15.47
N GLU A 53 -19.81 -21.73 -15.55
CA GLU A 53 -20.61 -22.90 -15.21
C GLU A 53 -20.68 -23.79 -16.46
N GLU A 54 -20.12 -24.99 -16.32
CA GLU A 54 -20.17 -26.02 -17.34
C GLU A 54 -21.27 -27.00 -16.95
N VAL A 55 -22.29 -27.10 -17.81
CA VAL A 55 -23.42 -28.00 -17.63
C VAL A 55 -23.03 -29.36 -18.17
N ILE A 56 -22.82 -30.33 -17.28
CA ILE A 56 -22.48 -31.70 -17.65
C ILE A 56 -23.72 -32.57 -17.40
N LYS A 57 -24.21 -33.22 -18.47
CA LYS A 57 -25.25 -34.25 -18.34
C LYS A 57 -24.57 -35.53 -17.90
N VAL A 58 -24.84 -35.97 -16.67
CA VAL A 58 -24.29 -37.21 -16.14
C VAL A 58 -25.39 -38.27 -16.18
N LYS A 59 -25.08 -39.43 -16.76
CA LYS A 59 -25.97 -40.59 -16.73
C LYS A 59 -25.81 -41.25 -15.36
N LYS A 60 -26.85 -41.18 -14.52
CA LYS A 60 -26.84 -41.85 -13.21
C LYS A 60 -26.97 -43.36 -13.46
N PRO A 61 -26.07 -44.20 -12.91
CA PRO A 61 -26.30 -45.64 -12.94
C PRO A 61 -27.52 -45.96 -12.06
N ALA A 62 -28.42 -46.79 -12.57
CA ALA A 62 -29.54 -47.31 -11.79
C ALA A 62 -28.96 -48.20 -10.69
N ILE A 63 -29.06 -47.75 -9.44
CA ILE A 63 -28.75 -48.57 -8.27
C ILE A 63 -30.11 -48.94 -7.68
N GLU A 64 -30.51 -50.19 -7.81
CA GLU A 64 -31.59 -50.76 -7.00
C GLU A 64 -31.13 -50.76 -5.54
N MET A 65 -31.81 -49.98 -4.70
CA MET A 65 -31.69 -50.16 -3.27
C MET A 65 -32.49 -51.39 -2.88
N VAL A 66 -31.79 -52.52 -2.68
CA VAL A 66 -32.36 -53.65 -1.97
C VAL A 66 -32.42 -53.25 -0.49
N GLU A 67 -33.58 -52.79 -0.03
CA GLU A 67 -33.88 -52.75 1.40
C GLU A 67 -34.01 -54.19 1.92
N THR A 68 -32.92 -54.74 2.44
CA THR A 68 -32.99 -55.95 3.26
C THR A 68 -33.58 -55.57 4.61
N THR A 69 -34.91 -55.65 4.73
CA THR A 69 -35.58 -55.81 6.02
C THR A 69 -35.56 -57.29 6.37
N SER A 70 -34.70 -57.64 7.32
CA SER A 70 -34.71 -58.96 7.95
C SER A 70 -35.89 -59.04 8.93
N LYS A 71 -36.93 -59.81 8.56
CA LYS A 71 -37.85 -60.44 9.52
C LYS A 71 -38.01 -61.91 9.17
N GLU A 72 -37.79 -62.73 10.18
CA GLU A 72 -37.85 -64.19 10.19
C GLU A 72 -39.28 -64.72 9.95
N ASN A 73 -39.32 -65.86 9.24
CA ASN A 73 -40.22 -67.01 9.32
C ASN A 73 -41.73 -66.78 9.50
N ASP A 74 -42.52 -67.24 8.53
CA ASP A 74 -43.23 -68.52 8.64
C ASP A 74 -43.90 -68.92 7.29
N ALA A 75 -44.25 -70.20 7.23
CA ALA A 75 -44.41 -71.05 6.07
C ALA A 75 -45.59 -70.76 5.10
N GLU A 76 -45.49 -71.43 3.94
CA GLU A 76 -46.57 -72.16 3.25
C GLU A 76 -46.93 -71.71 1.82
N LEU A 77 -46.43 -72.53 0.88
CA LEU A 77 -47.06 -73.12 -0.32
C LEU A 77 -47.81 -72.28 -1.39
N THR A 78 -47.34 -72.50 -2.62
CA THR A 78 -48.00 -72.41 -3.95
C THR A 78 -48.21 -71.02 -4.59
N LYS A 79 -47.51 -70.78 -5.71
CA LYS A 79 -48.04 -70.81 -7.10
C LYS A 79 -47.02 -70.18 -8.05
N GLU A 80 -46.84 -70.81 -9.20
CA GLU A 80 -46.06 -70.30 -10.33
C GLU A 80 -46.68 -68.99 -10.84
N GLY A 81 -45.94 -67.88 -10.71
CA GLY A 81 -46.25 -66.60 -11.34
C GLY A 81 -45.49 -66.45 -12.66
N PRO A 82 -46.03 -65.74 -13.66
CA PRO A 82 -45.38 -65.53 -14.95
C PRO A 82 -44.10 -64.70 -14.78
N PRO A 83 -43.13 -64.79 -15.72
CA PRO A 83 -41.89 -64.03 -15.62
C PRO A 83 -42.21 -62.54 -15.64
N LEU A 84 -41.85 -61.83 -14.56
CA LEU A 84 -41.89 -60.38 -14.48
C LEU A 84 -40.95 -59.82 -15.56
N GLU A 85 -41.53 -59.22 -16.59
CA GLU A 85 -40.79 -58.37 -17.52
C GLU A 85 -40.08 -57.28 -16.72
N ALA A 86 -38.75 -57.27 -16.79
CA ALA A 86 -37.93 -56.20 -16.25
C ALA A 86 -38.36 -54.89 -16.91
N ALA A 87 -39.12 -54.07 -16.18
CA ALA A 87 -39.44 -52.73 -16.61
C ALA A 87 -38.14 -51.95 -16.77
N VAL A 88 -37.75 -51.68 -18.03
CA VAL A 88 -36.62 -50.82 -18.36
C VAL A 88 -36.98 -49.41 -17.88
N VAL A 89 -36.59 -49.06 -16.66
CA VAL A 89 -36.73 -47.69 -16.16
C VAL A 89 -35.83 -46.80 -17.02
N PRO A 90 -36.37 -45.80 -17.72
CA PRO A 90 -35.56 -44.93 -18.57
C PRO A 90 -34.53 -44.20 -17.71
N ALA A 91 -33.26 -44.27 -18.13
CA ALA A 91 -32.16 -43.60 -17.43
C ALA A 91 -32.46 -42.11 -17.27
N VAL A 92 -32.62 -41.66 -16.03
CA VAL A 92 -32.83 -40.25 -15.71
C VAL A 92 -31.52 -39.51 -15.91
N MET A 93 -31.50 -38.55 -16.85
CA MET A 93 -30.35 -37.67 -17.04
C MET A 93 -30.33 -36.63 -15.93
N GLU A 94 -29.32 -36.69 -15.07
CA GLU A 94 -29.10 -35.69 -14.04
C GLU A 94 -28.17 -34.61 -14.59
N THR A 95 -28.58 -33.35 -14.42
CA THR A 95 -27.80 -32.21 -14.90
C THR A 95 -26.93 -31.72 -13.75
N VAL A 96 -25.61 -31.92 -13.86
CA VAL A 96 -24.64 -31.46 -12.86
C VAL A 96 -23.95 -30.20 -13.38
N VAL A 97 -24.09 -29.10 -12.64
CA VAL A 97 -23.39 -27.85 -12.93
C VAL A 97 -22.01 -27.89 -12.24
N LYS A 98 -20.92 -27.97 -13.02
CA LYS A 98 -19.56 -27.82 -12.50
C LYS A 98 -19.06 -26.41 -12.71
N LYS A 99 -18.51 -25.80 -11.65
CA LYS A 99 -17.85 -24.49 -11.74
C LYS A 99 -16.39 -24.67 -12.13
N LYS A 100 -15.99 -24.08 -13.25
CA LYS A 100 -14.61 -24.07 -13.75
C LYS A 100 -14.08 -22.64 -13.83
N ILE A 101 -12.84 -22.42 -13.41
CA ILE A 101 -12.18 -21.13 -13.55
C ILE A 101 -11.45 -21.12 -14.89
N VAL A 102 -11.76 -20.16 -15.75
CA VAL A 102 -11.08 -19.94 -17.04
C VAL A 102 -10.51 -18.53 -17.13
N GLN A 103 -9.36 -18.40 -17.79
CA GLN A 103 -8.74 -17.10 -18.04
C GLN A 103 -9.31 -16.45 -19.30
N LYS A 104 -9.93 -15.28 -19.16
CA LYS A 104 -10.47 -14.48 -20.27
C LYS A 104 -9.76 -13.14 -20.38
N LYS A 105 -9.44 -12.73 -21.60
CA LYS A 105 -9.01 -11.35 -21.89
C LYS A 105 -10.23 -10.44 -21.88
N VAL A 106 -10.20 -9.43 -21.02
CA VAL A 106 -11.25 -8.42 -20.88
C VAL A 106 -10.69 -7.07 -21.27
N THR A 107 -11.34 -6.39 -22.21
CA THR A 107 -11.03 -5.00 -22.55
C THR A 107 -11.71 -4.07 -21.54
N MET A 108 -10.91 -3.28 -20.85
CA MET A 108 -11.40 -2.27 -19.93
C MET A 108 -11.41 -0.89 -20.58
N LYS A 109 -12.48 -0.11 -20.34
CA LYS A 109 -12.58 1.29 -20.78
C LYS A 109 -12.51 2.23 -19.58
N VAL A 110 -11.68 3.26 -19.68
CA VAL A 110 -11.50 4.29 -18.65
C VAL A 110 -12.25 5.56 -19.07
N SER A 111 -13.00 6.18 -18.16
CA SER A 111 -13.70 7.44 -18.47
C SER A 111 -12.77 8.66 -18.38
N LYS A 112 -12.62 9.39 -19.51
CA LYS A 112 -11.82 10.64 -19.62
C LYS A 112 -12.30 11.69 -18.61
N ARG A 113 -13.62 11.85 -18.51
CA ARG A 113 -14.28 12.80 -17.59
C ARG A 113 -13.99 12.44 -16.14
N ALA A 114 -14.06 11.16 -15.77
CA ALA A 114 -13.77 10.69 -14.42
C ALA A 114 -12.30 10.94 -14.04
N VAL A 115 -11.37 10.67 -14.96
CA VAL A 115 -9.94 10.94 -14.76
C VAL A 115 -9.67 12.43 -14.57
N HIS A 116 -10.19 13.29 -15.45
CA HIS A 116 -10.01 14.74 -15.34
C HIS A 116 -10.56 15.31 -14.02
N LYS A 117 -11.74 14.84 -13.62
CA LYS A 117 -12.34 15.21 -12.33
C LYS A 117 -11.45 14.77 -11.16
N ALA A 118 -10.94 13.53 -11.18
CA ALA A 118 -10.04 13.03 -10.15
C ALA A 118 -8.73 13.83 -10.07
N GLU A 119 -8.14 14.21 -11.21
CA GLU A 119 -6.94 15.06 -11.25
C GLU A 119 -7.17 16.44 -10.63
N LYS A 120 -8.31 17.08 -10.92
CA LYS A 120 -8.69 18.33 -10.25
C LYS A 120 -8.83 18.17 -8.73
N HIS A 121 -9.40 17.06 -8.27
CA HIS A 121 -9.51 16.79 -6.84
C HIS A 121 -8.16 16.55 -6.18
N ILE A 122 -7.26 15.81 -6.84
CA ILE A 122 -5.89 15.59 -6.36
C ILE A 122 -5.13 16.91 -6.26
N ALA A 123 -5.21 17.76 -7.29
CA ALA A 123 -4.55 19.07 -7.30
C ALA A 123 -5.03 19.98 -6.17
N ARG A 124 -6.35 20.02 -5.91
CA ARG A 124 -6.92 20.77 -4.78
C ARG A 124 -6.46 20.22 -3.42
N GLY A 125 -6.41 18.89 -3.29
CA GLY A 125 -5.86 18.25 -2.10
C GLY A 125 -4.42 18.69 -1.87
N GLN A 126 -3.59 18.59 -2.90
CA GLN A 126 -2.17 18.93 -2.85
C GLN A 126 -1.93 20.39 -2.40
N ALA A 127 -2.72 21.36 -2.87
CA ALA A 127 -2.62 22.74 -2.42
C ALA A 127 -2.85 22.90 -0.90
N ILE A 128 -3.77 22.11 -0.32
CA ILE A 128 -3.98 22.10 1.13
C ILE A 128 -2.75 21.53 1.84
N HIS A 129 -2.19 20.40 1.38
CA HIS A 129 -0.97 19.85 1.98
C HIS A 129 0.20 20.84 1.89
N GLU A 130 0.37 21.51 0.75
CA GLU A 130 1.39 22.55 0.56
C GLU A 130 1.20 23.72 1.54
N SER A 131 -0.03 24.23 1.70
CA SER A 131 -0.32 25.30 2.67
C SER A 131 -0.05 24.88 4.12
N LEU A 132 -0.35 23.64 4.48
CA LEU A 132 -0.10 23.09 5.80
C LEU A 132 1.40 22.88 6.05
N ASP A 133 2.14 22.47 5.03
CA ASP A 133 3.60 22.29 5.07
C ASP A 133 4.32 23.64 5.26
N VAL A 134 3.85 24.71 4.61
CA VAL A 134 4.35 26.08 4.82
C VAL A 134 4.24 26.53 6.30
N GLN A 135 3.20 26.08 7.02
CA GLN A 135 3.04 26.39 8.45
C GLN A 135 4.11 25.76 9.34
N VAL A 136 4.87 24.78 8.85
CA VAL A 136 5.93 24.10 9.62
C VAL A 136 7.32 24.42 9.06
N LYS A 137 7.42 24.72 7.76
CA LYS A 137 8.69 25.03 7.06
C LYS A 137 9.49 26.20 7.64
N HIS A 138 8.85 27.17 8.28
CA HIS A 138 9.56 28.29 8.89
C HIS A 138 10.28 27.88 10.19
N LEU A 139 9.89 26.76 10.81
CA LEU A 139 10.47 26.30 12.07
C LEU A 139 11.88 25.73 11.86
N LEU A 140 12.11 25.07 10.72
CA LEU A 140 13.45 24.81 10.18
C LEU A 140 13.36 24.86 8.64
N PRO A 141 14.19 25.68 7.96
CA PRO A 141 14.24 25.72 6.51
C PRO A 141 15.00 24.51 5.95
N LEU A 142 14.40 23.82 4.98
CA LEU A 142 15.06 22.72 4.28
C LEU A 142 15.91 23.24 3.12
N THR A 143 17.16 22.80 3.05
CA THR A 143 18.04 23.07 1.91
C THR A 143 17.48 22.41 0.64
N LYS A 144 17.48 23.14 -0.49
CA LYS A 144 17.13 22.56 -1.79
C LYS A 144 18.30 21.72 -2.31
N PHE A 145 18.06 20.43 -2.52
CA PHE A 145 19.03 19.52 -3.11
C PHE A 145 18.82 19.41 -4.62
N ASN A 146 19.88 19.08 -5.36
CA ASN A 146 19.83 18.84 -6.81
C ASN A 146 20.45 17.49 -7.17
N PRO A 147 19.76 16.36 -6.88
CA PRO A 147 20.26 15.03 -7.19
C PRO A 147 20.34 14.81 -8.71
N LYS A 148 21.50 14.35 -9.20
CA LYS A 148 21.77 14.04 -10.61
C LYS A 148 21.52 12.59 -10.96
N ASN A 149 21.61 11.70 -9.98
CA ASN A 149 21.46 10.26 -10.20
C ASN A 149 20.53 9.62 -9.15
N ARG A 150 20.20 8.35 -9.39
CA ARG A 150 19.25 7.62 -8.54
C ARG A 150 19.77 7.41 -7.12
N ALA A 151 21.08 7.26 -6.90
CA ALA A 151 21.63 7.12 -5.56
C ALA A 151 21.53 8.43 -4.77
N GLU A 152 21.76 9.58 -5.40
CA GLU A 152 21.56 10.90 -4.79
C GLU A 152 20.10 11.19 -4.49
N LEU A 153 19.17 10.75 -5.35
CA LEU A 153 17.73 10.87 -5.08
C LEU A 153 17.31 10.07 -3.83
N GLU A 154 17.92 8.90 -3.61
CA GLU A 154 17.72 8.13 -2.38
C GLU A 154 18.43 8.78 -1.18
N GLY A 155 19.62 9.34 -1.38
CA GLY A 155 20.36 10.09 -0.37
C GLY A 155 19.57 11.29 0.13
N GLU A 156 19.01 12.08 -0.79
CA GLU A 156 18.12 13.21 -0.48
C GLU A 156 16.93 12.74 0.34
N ARG A 157 16.36 11.58 0.02
CA ARG A 157 15.21 11.03 0.75
C ARG A 157 15.56 10.68 2.19
N ILE A 158 16.73 10.07 2.44
CA ILE A 158 17.20 9.78 3.80
C ILE A 158 17.46 11.10 4.56
N VAL A 159 18.10 12.08 3.92
CA VAL A 159 18.38 13.39 4.52
C VAL A 159 17.09 14.12 4.89
N LYS A 160 16.06 14.08 4.03
CA LYS A 160 14.72 14.62 4.34
C LYS A 160 14.03 13.89 5.48
N PHE A 161 14.19 12.57 5.59
CA PHE A 161 13.68 11.83 6.74
C PHE A 161 14.35 12.26 8.05
N LEU A 162 15.68 12.35 8.06
CA LEU A 162 16.47 12.86 9.17
C LEU A 162 16.03 14.26 9.61
N PHE A 163 15.81 15.14 8.63
CA PHE A 163 15.28 16.47 8.87
C PHE A 163 13.90 16.45 9.54
N GLY A 164 13.03 15.54 9.10
CA GLY A 164 11.71 15.35 9.70
C GLY A 164 11.80 14.94 11.17
N LEU A 165 12.74 14.04 11.50
CA LEU A 165 12.98 13.62 12.87
C LEU A 165 13.54 14.75 13.75
N LEU A 166 14.43 15.59 13.22
CA LEU A 166 14.91 16.78 13.94
C LEU A 166 13.78 17.77 14.22
N ASN A 167 12.98 18.09 13.20
CA ASN A 167 11.80 18.94 13.36
C ASN A 167 10.87 18.40 14.44
N LEU A 168 10.64 17.09 14.44
CA LEU A 168 9.85 16.42 15.44
C LEU A 168 10.46 16.56 16.85
N LYS A 169 11.79 16.46 17.00
CA LYS A 169 12.47 16.67 18.29
C LYS A 169 12.25 18.08 18.84
N HIS A 170 12.49 19.09 18.01
CA HIS A 170 12.50 20.51 18.40
C HIS A 170 11.09 21.09 18.51
N ASN A 171 10.26 20.83 17.52
CA ASN A 171 8.96 21.49 17.34
C ASN A 171 7.77 20.59 17.68
N LYS A 172 8.02 19.31 18.01
CA LYS A 172 6.99 18.29 18.28
C LYS A 172 6.06 18.03 17.10
N ILE A 173 6.40 18.53 15.91
CA ILE A 173 5.65 18.34 14.67
C ILE A 173 6.61 18.29 13.47
N SER A 174 6.28 17.45 12.49
CA SER A 174 6.88 17.50 11.17
C SER A 174 5.88 17.04 10.10
N ARG A 175 6.05 17.48 8.85
CA ARG A 175 5.14 17.22 7.73
C ARG A 175 5.87 16.70 6.50
N GLU A 176 5.13 16.07 5.60
CA GLU A 176 5.61 15.57 4.31
C GLU A 176 6.84 14.63 4.43
N ILE A 177 6.89 13.82 5.49
CA ILE A 177 8.06 13.03 5.86
C ILE A 177 8.14 11.80 4.97
N PRO A 178 9.23 11.61 4.20
CA PRO A 178 9.35 10.45 3.35
C PRO A 178 9.61 9.19 4.19
N VAL A 179 8.80 8.15 3.97
CA VAL A 179 9.04 6.82 4.55
C VAL A 179 9.20 5.77 3.47
N PHE A 180 10.06 4.79 3.68
CA PHE A 180 10.34 3.78 2.66
C PHE A 180 10.99 2.54 3.26
N GLY A 181 10.84 1.43 2.56
CA GLY A 181 11.35 0.14 3.02
C GLY A 181 10.93 -0.98 2.10
N VAL A 182 11.10 -2.21 2.55
CA VAL A 182 10.63 -3.42 1.86
C VAL A 182 9.45 -3.99 2.65
N ILE A 183 8.34 -4.36 2.00
CA ILE A 183 7.27 -5.18 2.60
C ILE A 183 7.03 -6.38 1.67
N HIS A 184 7.05 -7.60 2.20
CA HIS A 184 6.96 -8.84 1.43
C HIS A 184 7.88 -8.89 0.19
N GLY A 185 9.13 -8.43 0.34
CA GLY A 185 10.11 -8.39 -0.75
C GLY A 185 9.93 -7.25 -1.78
N ILE A 186 8.90 -6.42 -1.63
CA ILE A 186 8.58 -5.31 -2.54
C ILE A 186 9.06 -3.99 -1.95
N PRO A 187 9.89 -3.20 -2.65
CA PRO A 187 10.26 -1.86 -2.21
C PRO A 187 9.06 -0.91 -2.30
N ILE A 188 8.75 -0.25 -1.19
CA ILE A 188 7.63 0.68 -1.06
C ILE A 188 8.14 2.05 -0.63
N ASN A 189 7.57 3.10 -1.24
CA ASN A 189 7.72 4.49 -0.86
C ASN A 189 6.41 5.04 -0.28
N GLY A 190 6.51 5.91 0.70
CA GLY A 190 5.41 6.63 1.31
C GLY A 190 5.83 8.04 1.65
N ARG A 191 4.83 8.85 1.99
CA ARG A 191 5.04 10.18 2.53
C ARG A 191 3.98 10.42 3.60
N ILE A 192 4.42 10.57 4.84
CA ILE A 192 3.54 10.84 5.97
C ILE A 192 3.18 12.32 5.93
N ASP A 193 1.89 12.63 5.97
CA ASP A 193 1.42 14.03 5.93
C ASP A 193 1.84 14.80 7.19
N GLU A 194 1.71 14.18 8.36
CA GLU A 194 2.04 14.79 9.65
C GLU A 194 2.51 13.74 10.68
N LEU A 195 3.64 13.99 11.34
CA LEU A 195 4.04 13.35 12.59
C LEU A 195 3.96 14.34 13.74
N ARG A 196 3.50 13.89 14.91
CA ARG A 196 3.52 14.67 16.15
C ARG A 196 4.07 13.89 17.33
N LEU A 197 4.72 14.60 18.23
CA LEU A 197 5.01 14.11 19.57
C LEU A 197 4.07 14.80 20.55
N GLU A 198 3.25 14.02 21.24
CA GLU A 198 2.36 14.52 22.29
C GLU A 198 2.74 13.85 23.62
N PRO A 199 2.61 14.53 24.78
CA PRO A 199 2.79 13.88 26.07
C PRO A 199 1.81 12.72 26.24
N SER A 200 2.29 11.59 26.77
CA SER A 200 1.42 10.46 27.06
C SER A 200 0.50 10.80 28.22
N LYS A 201 -0.82 10.66 28.01
CA LYS A 201 -1.82 10.80 29.07
C LYS A 201 -1.76 9.66 30.08
N GLN A 202 -1.29 8.48 29.66
CA GLN A 202 -1.22 7.27 30.46
C GLN A 202 0.10 7.15 31.23
N HIS A 203 1.18 7.72 30.70
CA HIS A 203 2.53 7.61 31.27
C HIS A 203 3.19 8.99 31.39
N PRO A 204 3.05 9.67 32.55
CA PRO A 204 3.68 10.97 32.80
C PRO A 204 5.19 10.94 32.49
N GLY A 205 5.68 11.98 31.81
CA GLY A 205 7.08 12.08 31.39
C GLY A 205 7.44 11.31 30.11
N LYS A 206 6.52 10.51 29.55
CA LYS A 206 6.70 9.88 28.23
C LYS A 206 5.99 10.65 27.13
N PHE A 207 6.43 10.44 25.89
CA PHE A 207 5.77 10.95 24.68
C PHE A 207 5.13 9.80 23.90
N ILE A 208 4.03 10.08 23.21
CA ILE A 208 3.46 9.24 22.16
C ILE A 208 3.79 9.86 20.80
N LEU A 209 4.05 9.01 19.80
CA LEU A 209 4.24 9.41 18.42
C LEU A 209 2.94 9.23 17.65
N ILE A 210 2.39 10.32 17.12
CA ILE A 210 1.15 10.27 16.35
C ILE A 210 1.46 10.37 14.86
N VAL A 211 1.07 9.35 14.11
CA VAL A 211 1.10 9.33 12.64
C VAL A 211 -0.25 9.79 12.11
N ARG A 212 -0.31 10.98 11.51
CA ARG A 212 -1.55 11.57 11.01
C ARG A 212 -1.60 11.60 9.49
N GLU A 213 -2.66 11.00 8.95
CA GLU A 213 -3.08 11.14 7.56
C GLU A 213 -4.10 12.27 7.43
N VAL A 214 -3.88 13.22 6.52
CA VAL A 214 -4.77 14.35 6.28
C VAL A 214 -5.53 14.15 4.98
N LYS A 215 -6.86 14.28 5.03
CA LYS A 215 -7.74 14.13 3.87
C LYS A 215 -8.62 15.35 3.68
N THR A 216 -8.81 15.74 2.44
CA THR A 216 -9.66 16.87 2.07
C THR A 216 -11.02 16.36 1.60
N VAL A 217 -12.10 16.86 2.19
CA VAL A 217 -13.48 16.44 1.86
C VAL A 217 -14.27 17.64 1.32
N ALA A 218 -14.96 17.46 0.18
CA ALA A 218 -15.64 18.53 -0.54
C ALA A 218 -17.09 18.81 -0.08
N LYS A 219 -17.74 17.90 0.67
CA LYS A 219 -19.10 18.05 1.19
C LYS A 219 -19.22 17.41 2.58
N ARG A 220 -20.26 17.80 3.35
CA ARG A 220 -20.86 17.00 4.43
C ARG A 220 -21.43 15.72 3.80
N MET A 221 -20.59 14.75 3.49
CA MET A 221 -21.04 13.40 3.22
C MET A 221 -20.43 12.52 4.30
N ALA A 222 -21.28 11.68 4.91
CA ALA A 222 -20.79 10.56 5.68
C ALA A 222 -19.81 9.79 4.77
N LEU A 223 -18.57 9.64 5.23
CA LEU A 223 -17.60 8.87 4.49
C LEU A 223 -18.07 7.42 4.50
N LYS A 224 -18.12 6.80 3.32
CA LYS A 224 -18.39 5.37 3.21
C LYS A 224 -17.30 4.60 3.98
N GLU A 225 -17.69 3.49 4.60
CA GLU A 225 -16.77 2.66 5.38
C GLU A 225 -15.52 2.26 4.56
N ASP A 226 -15.70 1.87 3.29
CA ASP A 226 -14.59 1.51 2.40
C ASP A 226 -13.56 2.64 2.25
N VAL A 227 -14.03 3.89 2.17
CA VAL A 227 -13.15 5.07 2.05
C VAL A 227 -12.36 5.28 3.34
N MET A 228 -13.00 5.06 4.49
CA MET A 228 -12.31 5.13 5.78
C MET A 228 -11.27 4.02 5.91
N ARG A 229 -11.59 2.81 5.42
CA ARG A 229 -10.69 1.66 5.42
C ARG A 229 -9.44 1.89 4.56
N GLU A 230 -9.57 2.53 3.39
CA GLU A 230 -8.41 2.95 2.58
C GLU A 230 -7.46 3.87 3.37
N HIS A 231 -8.02 4.85 4.07
CA HIS A 231 -7.24 5.81 4.83
C HIS A 231 -6.58 5.17 6.07
N GLN A 232 -7.28 4.23 6.73
CA GLN A 232 -6.73 3.42 7.82
C GLN A 232 -5.55 2.57 7.33
N ILE A 233 -5.70 1.83 6.24
CA ILE A 233 -4.63 1.02 5.66
C ILE A 233 -3.45 1.88 5.22
N GLN A 234 -3.70 3.06 4.67
CA GLN A 234 -2.65 4.03 4.36
C GLN A 234 -1.84 4.43 5.61
N ALA A 235 -2.52 4.78 6.71
CA ALA A 235 -1.87 5.12 7.98
C ALA A 235 -1.10 3.92 8.58
N MET A 236 -1.67 2.71 8.51
CA MET A 236 -1.03 1.47 8.96
C MET A 236 0.24 1.16 8.15
N LEU A 237 0.20 1.33 6.83
CA LEU A 237 1.36 1.15 5.97
C LEU A 237 2.45 2.18 6.26
N TYR A 238 2.09 3.43 6.54
CA TYR A 238 3.05 4.44 6.99
C TYR A 238 3.71 4.08 8.31
N LYS A 239 2.94 3.65 9.31
CA LYS A 239 3.50 3.14 10.57
C LYS A 239 4.42 1.95 10.33
N CYS A 240 4.00 0.98 9.52
CA CYS A 240 4.82 -0.20 9.22
C CYS A 240 6.19 0.19 8.60
N LEU A 241 6.19 1.15 7.67
CA LEU A 241 7.43 1.66 7.08
C LEU A 241 8.24 2.46 8.10
N LEU A 242 7.61 3.33 8.88
CA LEU A 242 8.25 4.14 9.90
C LEU A 242 8.93 3.29 10.97
N ASP A 243 8.23 2.30 11.52
CA ASP A 243 8.75 1.36 12.52
C ASP A 243 10.02 0.67 12.02
N ARG A 244 10.01 0.23 10.75
CA ARG A 244 11.20 -0.34 10.11
C ARG A 244 12.30 0.69 10.02
N MET A 245 12.04 1.89 9.49
CA MET A 245 13.08 2.92 9.38
C MET A 245 13.70 3.32 10.73
N LEU A 246 12.93 3.27 11.81
CA LEU A 246 13.38 3.55 13.18
C LEU A 246 14.04 2.35 13.87
N SER A 247 13.96 1.17 13.27
CA SER A 247 14.57 -0.04 13.81
C SER A 247 16.08 -0.06 13.54
N PRO A 248 16.92 -0.32 14.55
CA PRO A 248 18.36 -0.48 14.36
C PRO A 248 18.71 -1.72 13.52
N PHE A 249 17.77 -2.67 13.39
CA PHE A 249 17.96 -3.93 12.66
C PHE A 249 17.57 -3.84 11.17
N THR A 250 17.24 -2.65 10.66
CA THR A 250 16.81 -2.52 9.28
C THR A 250 17.93 -2.83 8.29
N ASN A 251 17.67 -3.83 7.45
CA ASN A 251 18.58 -4.26 6.39
C ASN A 251 18.46 -3.33 5.16
N TRP A 252 19.12 -2.17 5.25
CA TRP A 252 19.19 -1.19 4.18
C TRP A 252 19.85 -1.73 2.91
N GLU A 253 20.81 -2.65 3.04
CA GLU A 253 21.49 -3.26 1.90
C GLU A 253 20.51 -4.05 1.03
N THR A 254 19.61 -4.82 1.64
CA THR A 254 18.53 -5.53 0.92
C THR A 254 17.60 -4.55 0.22
N PHE A 255 17.22 -3.44 0.88
CA PHE A 255 16.38 -2.41 0.26
C PHE A 255 17.03 -1.80 -0.99
N PHE A 256 18.30 -1.40 -0.91
CA PHE A 256 19.00 -0.80 -2.05
C PHE A 256 19.36 -1.81 -3.14
N LYS A 257 19.68 -3.06 -2.78
CA LYS A 257 19.89 -4.16 -3.73
C LYS A 257 18.63 -4.42 -4.57
N ARG A 258 17.44 -4.44 -3.94
CA ARG A 258 16.15 -4.57 -4.65
C ARG A 258 15.87 -3.40 -5.60
N ARG A 259 16.50 -2.25 -5.38
CA ARG A 259 16.44 -1.08 -6.26
C ARG A 259 17.55 -1.03 -7.31
N LEU A 260 18.41 -2.05 -7.36
CA LEU A 260 19.57 -2.10 -8.24
C LEU A 260 20.52 -0.92 -7.99
N LEU A 261 20.73 -0.58 -6.71
CA LEU A 261 21.60 0.52 -6.29
C LEU A 261 22.77 0.03 -5.45
N GLY A 262 23.98 0.40 -5.86
CA GLY A 262 25.18 0.22 -5.05
C GLY A 262 25.27 1.29 -3.96
N THR A 263 25.32 0.88 -2.69
CA THR A 263 25.35 1.82 -1.56
C THR A 263 26.69 2.55 -1.40
N ARG A 264 27.75 2.05 -2.04
CA ARG A 264 29.11 2.61 -1.99
C ARG A 264 29.42 3.58 -3.13
N MET A 265 28.55 3.66 -4.13
CA MET A 265 28.72 4.60 -5.25
C MET A 265 28.76 6.03 -4.71
N GLY A 266 29.83 6.76 -5.05
CA GLY A 266 30.05 8.11 -4.58
C GLY A 266 29.00 9.09 -5.10
N PHE A 267 28.63 10.05 -4.26
CA PHE A 267 27.85 11.21 -4.70
C PHE A 267 28.74 12.24 -5.41
N ASP A 268 28.13 13.00 -6.31
CA ASP A 268 28.71 14.16 -6.97
C ASP A 268 29.19 15.20 -5.94
N GLY A 269 30.26 15.93 -6.26
CA GLY A 269 30.82 17.00 -5.42
C GLY A 269 29.76 17.97 -4.93
N LYS A 270 28.94 18.50 -5.84
CA LYS A 270 27.91 19.50 -5.49
C LYS A 270 26.86 18.95 -4.53
N PHE A 271 26.45 17.70 -4.73
CA PHE A 271 25.47 17.07 -3.83
C PHE A 271 26.08 16.81 -2.44
N LYS A 272 27.34 16.35 -2.36
CA LYS A 272 28.05 16.19 -1.08
C LYS A 272 28.13 17.49 -0.31
N ASP A 273 28.46 18.59 -0.99
CA ASP A 273 28.57 19.91 -0.37
C ASP A 273 27.21 20.40 0.14
N GLN A 274 26.13 20.16 -0.61
CA GLN A 274 24.76 20.45 -0.16
C GLN A 274 24.39 19.66 1.10
N VAL A 275 24.68 18.36 1.14
CA VAL A 275 24.42 17.51 2.32
C VAL A 275 25.30 17.91 3.50
N HIS A 276 26.57 18.23 3.27
CA HIS A 276 27.48 18.68 4.31
C HIS A 276 27.03 20.01 4.92
N LYS A 277 26.72 21.01 4.09
CA LYS A 277 26.20 22.31 4.53
C LYS A 277 24.91 22.14 5.35
N PHE A 278 24.01 21.29 4.88
CA PHE A 278 22.79 20.94 5.59
C PHE A 278 23.09 20.28 6.95
N ALA A 279 23.98 19.30 6.99
CA ALA A 279 24.37 18.62 8.23
C ALA A 279 24.96 19.59 9.27
N THR A 280 25.85 20.49 8.83
CA THR A 280 26.48 21.49 9.69
C THR A 280 25.46 22.50 10.20
N MET A 281 24.58 23.02 9.32
CA MET A 281 23.55 24.00 9.69
C MET A 281 22.58 23.46 10.76
N HIS A 282 22.25 22.18 10.71
CA HIS A 282 21.28 21.56 11.62
C HIS A 282 21.91 20.69 12.71
N GLY A 283 23.25 20.71 12.83
CA GLY A 283 23.96 19.96 13.85
C GLY A 283 23.71 18.45 13.82
N ILE A 284 23.59 17.83 12.63
CA ILE A 284 23.33 16.39 12.49
C ILE A 284 24.64 15.60 12.63
N PRO A 285 24.87 14.90 13.76
CA PRO A 285 26.13 14.23 14.01
C PRO A 285 26.41 13.16 12.95
N GLY A 286 27.65 13.11 12.46
CA GLY A 286 28.11 12.12 11.48
C GLY A 286 27.62 12.33 10.05
N LEU A 287 26.55 13.09 9.77
CA LEU A 287 26.12 13.32 8.39
C LEU A 287 27.14 14.16 7.60
N SER A 288 27.76 15.14 8.24
CA SER A 288 28.84 15.95 7.64
C SER A 288 30.09 15.12 7.31
N LEU A 289 30.37 14.05 8.07
CA LEU A 289 31.53 13.17 7.91
C LEU A 289 31.28 12.04 6.91
N PHE A 290 30.05 11.53 6.83
CA PHE A 290 29.71 10.33 6.08
C PHE A 290 28.86 10.59 4.83
N SER A 291 28.66 11.85 4.39
CA SER A 291 27.85 12.21 3.21
C SER A 291 28.44 11.78 1.86
N ARG A 292 29.44 10.90 1.81
CA ARG A 292 30.13 10.51 0.56
C ARG A 292 29.30 9.61 -0.34
N ASN A 293 28.40 8.82 0.22
CA ASN A 293 27.55 7.85 -0.49
C ASN A 293 26.35 7.43 0.38
N LEU A 294 25.48 6.57 -0.16
CA LEU A 294 24.32 6.04 0.56
C LEU A 294 24.71 5.32 1.85
N LYS A 295 25.75 4.48 1.84
CA LYS A 295 26.21 3.74 3.03
C LYS A 295 26.53 4.69 4.18
N GLY A 296 27.20 5.80 3.89
CA GLY A 296 27.53 6.78 4.89
C GLY A 296 26.32 7.57 5.41
N VAL A 297 25.40 7.98 4.54
CA VAL A 297 24.14 8.63 4.97
C VAL A 297 23.26 7.70 5.81
N ILE A 298 23.21 6.40 5.48
CA ILE A 298 22.52 5.39 6.29
C ILE A 298 23.15 5.26 7.67
N ARG A 299 24.48 5.28 7.77
CA ARG A 299 25.20 5.25 9.06
C ARG A 299 24.80 6.45 9.91
N SER A 300 24.72 7.64 9.33
CA SER A 300 24.26 8.85 10.00
C SER A 300 22.81 8.73 10.46
N LEU A 301 21.94 8.09 9.66
CA LEU A 301 20.56 7.80 10.06
C LEU A 301 20.50 6.96 11.35
N THR A 302 21.21 5.83 11.37
CA THR A 302 21.25 4.95 12.55
C THR A 302 21.76 5.69 13.80
N TRP A 303 22.78 6.53 13.64
CA TRP A 303 23.32 7.34 14.74
C TRP A 303 22.35 8.42 15.21
N ALA A 304 21.63 9.06 14.30
CA ALA A 304 20.69 10.13 14.65
C ALA A 304 19.42 9.63 15.33
N ILE A 305 18.97 8.40 15.06
CA ILE A 305 17.74 7.85 15.66
C ILE A 305 17.91 7.59 17.17
N ALA A 306 19.06 7.08 17.60
CA ALA A 306 19.24 6.64 18.98
C ALA A 306 19.06 7.77 20.03
N PRO A 307 19.65 8.98 19.87
CA PRO A 307 19.45 10.09 20.81
C PRO A 307 18.05 10.68 20.83
N LEU A 308 17.19 10.33 19.86
CA LEU A 308 15.82 10.86 19.79
C LEU A 308 14.85 10.08 20.68
N GLY A 309 15.26 8.92 21.20
CA GLY A 309 14.36 8.05 21.96
C GLY A 309 13.23 7.46 21.12
N LEU A 310 13.27 7.62 19.79
CA LEU A 310 12.23 7.18 18.85
C LEU A 310 12.45 5.75 18.36
N GLN A 311 13.28 4.95 19.03
CA GLN A 311 13.53 3.58 18.61
C GLN A 311 12.24 2.75 18.73
N GLN A 312 12.09 1.79 17.82
CA GLN A 312 10.99 0.83 17.86
C GLN A 312 10.87 0.18 19.25
N ASN A 313 9.65 0.08 19.78
CA ASN A 313 9.30 -0.41 21.13
C ASN A 313 9.67 0.50 22.31
N LYS A 314 10.26 1.68 22.08
CA LYS A 314 10.51 2.68 23.13
C LYS A 314 9.54 3.85 23.14
N ILE A 315 8.70 3.95 22.11
CA ILE A 315 7.67 4.97 21.97
C ILE A 315 6.36 4.34 21.54
N ASP A 316 5.28 4.71 22.22
CA ASP A 316 3.94 4.32 21.81
C ASP A 316 3.56 5.09 20.55
N VAL A 317 2.93 4.40 19.60
CA VAL A 317 2.58 5.00 18.31
C VAL A 317 1.07 4.93 18.10
N GLU A 318 0.45 6.08 17.91
CA GLU A 318 -0.96 6.23 17.58
C GLU A 318 -1.15 6.58 16.11
N LEU A 319 -2.26 6.10 15.53
CA LEU A 319 -2.67 6.44 14.17
C LEU A 319 -3.85 7.41 14.22
N GLY A 320 -3.73 8.52 13.50
CA GLY A 320 -4.80 9.51 13.37
C GLY A 320 -5.18 9.73 11.91
N ILE A 321 -6.47 9.94 11.64
CA ILE A 321 -6.97 10.37 10.34
C ILE A 321 -7.73 11.67 10.53
N VAL A 322 -7.32 12.73 9.83
CA VAL A 322 -7.91 14.07 9.96
C VAL A 322 -8.58 14.46 8.65
N TYR A 323 -9.89 14.66 8.71
CA TYR A 323 -10.68 15.14 7.58
C TYR A 323 -10.84 16.66 7.65
N ARG A 324 -10.21 17.38 6.72
CA ARG A 324 -10.31 18.83 6.59
C ARG A 324 -11.34 19.20 5.53
N LYS A 325 -12.13 20.22 5.84
CA LYS A 325 -13.03 20.85 4.87
C LYS A 325 -12.22 21.79 3.97
N LEU A 326 -12.57 21.80 2.69
CA LEU A 326 -12.15 22.87 1.80
C LEU A 326 -12.91 24.15 2.21
N ASN A 327 -12.19 25.16 2.69
CA ASN A 327 -12.78 26.49 2.84
C ASN A 327 -13.04 27.04 1.43
N PRO A 328 -14.28 27.43 1.08
CA PRO A 328 -14.63 27.90 -0.26
C PRO A 328 -13.93 29.21 -0.66
N SER A 329 -13.20 29.86 0.26
CA SER A 329 -12.48 31.13 0.02
C SER A 329 -11.13 31.00 -0.68
N THR A 330 -10.65 29.78 -0.98
CA THR A 330 -9.44 29.58 -1.83
C THR A 330 -9.84 29.36 -3.29
N LYS A 331 -10.46 30.38 -3.89
CA LYS A 331 -10.46 30.57 -5.33
C LYS A 331 -9.39 31.64 -5.63
N GLY A 332 -8.17 31.18 -5.87
CA GLY A 332 -7.14 31.93 -6.58
C GLY A 332 -6.96 31.26 -7.94
#